data_AF-A0A7K0EKC3-F1
#
_entry.id   AF-A0A7K0EKC3-F1
#
_cell.length_a   1.000
_cell.length_b   1.000
_cell.length_c   1.000
_cell.angle_alpha   90.00
_cell.angle_beta   90.00
_cell.angle_gamma   90.00
#
_symmetry.space_group_name_H-M   'P 1'
#
loop_
_entity.id
_entity.type
_entity.pdbx_description
1 polymer ?
#
loop_
_entity_poly.entity_id
_entity_poly.type
_entity_poly.pdbx_seq_one_letter_code
_entity_poly.pdbx_strand_id
1 'polypeptide(L)'
;MNRSKIDTLPTEYFYQDLICLTPLSHLKAYERNYRSTYGTLPYNAGFQKQTIEGTVIEFCVEPYMLTSGPTAFEAPLILPRGIVAWLYDDESAQSNLEFDYNKRERDLAWVMDFQIGMDVAMPSLLWSGQA
;
A
#
# COMPACT_ATOMS: atom_id res chain seq x y z
N MET A 1 9.47 -1.70 -26.08
CA MET A 1 8.77 -2.81 -25.41
C MET A 1 9.16 -2.75 -23.94
N ASN A 2 8.37 -2.06 -23.12
CA ASN A 2 8.68 -1.92 -21.70
C ASN A 2 8.53 -3.29 -21.05
N ARG A 3 9.64 -3.90 -20.63
CA ARG A 3 9.63 -5.15 -19.86
C ARG A 3 8.82 -4.93 -18.60
N SER A 4 7.96 -5.88 -18.25
CA SER A 4 7.14 -5.77 -17.05
C SER A 4 8.07 -5.93 -15.85
N LYS A 5 7.92 -5.12 -14.78
CA LYS A 5 8.89 -5.13 -13.64
C LYS A 5 8.93 -6.47 -12.89
N ILE A 6 7.92 -7.32 -13.09
CA ILE A 6 7.93 -8.74 -12.71
C ILE A 6 9.20 -9.45 -13.22
N ASP A 7 9.71 -9.07 -14.39
CA ASP A 7 10.91 -9.65 -15.00
C ASP A 7 12.20 -9.28 -14.22
N THR A 8 12.14 -8.31 -13.30
CA THR A 8 13.28 -7.92 -12.44
C THR A 8 13.26 -8.62 -11.08
N LEU A 9 12.17 -9.31 -10.76
CA LEU A 9 12.03 -10.04 -9.51
C LEU A 9 12.91 -11.30 -9.56
N PRO A 10 13.77 -11.56 -8.55
CA PRO A 10 14.58 -12.77 -8.58
C PRO A 10 13.68 -14.01 -8.56
N THR A 11 14.01 -15.02 -9.38
CA THR A 11 13.16 -16.21 -9.58
C THR A 11 12.80 -16.93 -8.29
N GLU A 12 13.68 -16.85 -7.28
CA GLU A 12 13.50 -17.43 -5.94
C GLU A 12 12.31 -16.85 -5.16
N TYR A 13 11.92 -15.60 -5.46
CA TYR A 13 10.82 -14.90 -4.80
C TYR A 13 9.51 -14.97 -5.58
N PHE A 14 9.53 -15.47 -6.82
CA PHE A 14 8.36 -15.50 -7.71
C PHE A 14 7.21 -16.36 -7.17
N TYR A 15 7.54 -17.38 -6.37
CA TYR A 15 6.58 -18.29 -5.74
C TYR A 15 6.36 -18.04 -4.25
N GLN A 16 6.90 -16.94 -3.72
CA GLN A 16 6.69 -16.55 -2.33
C GLN A 16 5.43 -15.70 -2.18
N ASP A 17 4.95 -15.54 -0.93
CA ASP A 17 3.77 -14.70 -0.61
C ASP A 17 4.15 -13.21 -0.68
N LEU A 18 4.11 -12.69 -1.91
CA LEU A 18 4.38 -11.29 -2.23
C LEU A 18 3.07 -10.54 -2.46
N ILE A 19 3.09 -9.27 -2.09
CA ILE A 19 2.04 -8.30 -2.38
C ILE A 19 2.60 -7.11 -3.15
N CYS A 20 1.75 -6.54 -3.99
CA CYS A 20 1.99 -5.31 -4.71
C CYS A 20 1.23 -4.17 -4.01
N LEU A 21 1.95 -3.37 -3.23
CA LEU A 21 1.42 -2.20 -2.55
C LEU A 21 1.27 -1.06 -3.55
N THR A 22 0.05 -0.56 -3.72
CA THR A 22 -0.26 0.45 -4.74
C THR A 22 -1.41 1.37 -4.34
N PRO A 23 -1.41 2.63 -4.80
CA PRO A 23 -2.58 3.50 -4.69
C PRO A 23 -3.73 2.99 -5.58
N LEU A 24 -4.96 3.35 -5.19
CA LEU A 24 -6.18 2.98 -5.92
C LEU A 24 -6.20 3.48 -7.38
N SER A 25 -5.58 4.64 -7.65
CA SER A 25 -5.50 5.22 -8.99
C SER A 25 -4.74 4.31 -9.97
N HIS A 26 -3.64 3.70 -9.52
CA HIS A 26 -2.84 2.79 -10.33
C HIS A 26 -3.57 1.47 -10.59
N LEU A 27 -4.28 0.91 -9.60
CA LEU A 27 -5.10 -0.28 -9.83
C LEU A 27 -6.20 0.00 -10.87
N LYS A 28 -6.91 1.14 -10.73
CA LYS A 28 -7.93 1.55 -11.71
C LYS A 28 -7.34 1.74 -13.12
N ALA A 29 -6.13 2.28 -13.22
CA ALA A 29 -5.44 2.45 -14.50
C ALA A 29 -5.07 1.09 -15.11
N TYR A 30 -4.56 0.16 -14.30
CA TYR A 30 -4.26 -1.21 -14.69
C TYR A 30 -5.50 -1.94 -15.20
N GLU A 31 -6.60 -1.92 -14.44
CA GLU A 31 -7.85 -2.55 -14.85
C GLU A 31 -8.41 -1.95 -16.15
N ARG A 32 -8.31 -0.62 -16.33
CA ARG A 32 -8.73 0.06 -17.57
C ARG A 32 -7.88 -0.38 -18.76
N ASN A 33 -6.56 -0.44 -18.60
CA ASN A 33 -5.66 -0.92 -19.66
C ASN A 33 -5.97 -2.37 -20.02
N TYR A 34 -6.11 -3.24 -19.02
CA TYR A 34 -6.42 -4.65 -19.22
C TYR A 34 -7.75 -4.83 -19.97
N ARG A 35 -8.81 -4.08 -19.59
CA ARG A 35 -10.09 -4.07 -20.31
C ARG A 35 -9.94 -3.58 -21.75
N SER A 36 -9.12 -2.55 -21.99
CA SER A 36 -8.88 -2.06 -23.35
C SER A 36 -8.16 -3.09 -24.22
N THR A 37 -7.22 -3.85 -23.65
CA THR A 37 -6.39 -4.81 -24.39
C THR A 37 -7.11 -6.15 -24.62
N TYR A 38 -7.84 -6.64 -23.62
CA TYR A 38 -8.40 -8.00 -23.59
C TYR A 38 -9.94 -8.05 -23.45
N GLY A 39 -10.62 -6.89 -23.43
CA GLY A 39 -12.06 -6.78 -23.17
C GLY A 39 -12.98 -7.25 -24.30
N THR A 40 -12.44 -7.69 -25.43
CA THR A 40 -13.21 -8.31 -26.52
C THR A 40 -13.58 -9.77 -26.24
N LEU A 41 -13.03 -10.37 -25.19
CA LEU A 41 -13.25 -11.76 -24.84
C LEU A 41 -14.41 -11.90 -23.83
N PRO A 42 -15.48 -12.68 -24.14
CA PRO A 42 -16.69 -12.79 -23.31
C PRO A 42 -16.46 -13.23 -21.86
N TYR A 43 -15.36 -13.95 -21.61
CA TYR A 43 -14.96 -14.46 -20.30
C TYR A 43 -14.14 -13.46 -19.46
N ASN A 44 -13.72 -12.33 -20.02
CA ASN A 44 -12.94 -11.29 -19.32
C ASN A 44 -13.82 -10.18 -18.70
N ALA A 45 -15.14 -10.21 -18.89
CA ALA A 45 -16.04 -9.14 -18.48
C ALA A 45 -16.34 -9.08 -16.96
N GLY A 46 -16.01 -10.14 -16.21
CA GLY A 46 -16.39 -10.29 -14.79
C GLY A 46 -15.31 -10.00 -13.74
N PHE A 47 -14.06 -9.74 -14.13
CA PHE A 47 -12.96 -9.78 -13.16
C PHE A 47 -12.54 -8.39 -12.68
N GLN A 48 -12.79 -8.12 -11.39
CA GLN A 48 -11.87 -7.29 -10.60
C GLN A 48 -10.54 -8.03 -10.60
N LYS A 49 -9.48 -7.41 -11.13
CA LYS A 49 -8.16 -8.06 -11.20
C LYS A 49 -7.43 -7.77 -9.90
N GLN A 50 -7.62 -8.67 -8.93
CA GLN A 50 -6.95 -8.60 -7.64
C GLN A 50 -5.48 -9.04 -7.70
N THR A 51 -5.03 -9.65 -8.79
CA THR A 51 -3.63 -10.07 -8.99
C THR A 51 -3.01 -9.49 -10.26
N ILE A 52 -1.69 -9.37 -10.25
CA ILE A 52 -0.92 -9.00 -11.45
C ILE A 52 -0.96 -10.16 -12.44
N GLU A 53 -1.27 -9.87 -13.71
CA GLU A 53 -1.35 -10.85 -14.78
C GLU A 53 -0.04 -11.64 -14.91
N GLY A 54 -0.17 -12.97 -15.04
CA GLY A 54 0.97 -13.88 -15.15
C GLY A 54 1.64 -14.22 -13.82
N THR A 55 1.11 -13.74 -12.68
CA THR A 55 1.65 -14.02 -11.34
C THR A 55 0.56 -14.34 -10.33
N VAL A 56 0.98 -14.79 -9.14
CA VAL A 56 0.12 -14.96 -7.95
C VAL A 56 0.15 -13.73 -7.03
N ILE A 57 0.84 -12.65 -7.43
CA ILE A 57 1.05 -11.46 -6.60
C ILE A 57 -0.26 -10.66 -6.54
N GLU A 58 -0.78 -10.47 -5.34
CA GLU A 58 -2.00 -9.70 -5.10
C GLU A 58 -1.73 -8.20 -5.02
N PHE A 59 -2.66 -7.39 -5.52
CA PHE A 59 -2.68 -5.96 -5.30
C PHE A 59 -3.21 -5.66 -3.89
N CYS A 60 -2.37 -5.06 -3.06
CA CYS A 60 -2.74 -4.47 -1.80
C CYS A 60 -2.95 -2.97 -2.01
N VAL A 61 -4.21 -2.52 -1.94
CA VAL A 61 -4.58 -1.13 -2.23
C VAL A 61 -4.70 -0.34 -0.95
N GLU A 62 -3.88 0.71 -0.83
CA GLU A 62 -3.99 1.67 0.26
C GLU A 62 -4.72 2.93 -0.23
N PRO A 63 -5.91 3.25 0.33
CA PRO A 63 -6.81 4.26 -0.21
C PRO A 63 -6.31 5.71 -0.06
N TYR A 64 -5.37 5.96 0.87
CA TYR A 64 -4.87 7.29 1.19
C TYR A 64 -3.45 7.57 0.67
N MET A 65 -2.87 6.65 -0.11
CA MET A 65 -1.60 6.91 -0.76
C MET A 65 -1.75 8.01 -1.81
N LEU A 66 -1.09 9.13 -1.55
CA LEU A 66 -1.03 10.26 -2.48
C LEU A 66 -0.27 9.83 -3.74
N THR A 67 -0.75 10.24 -4.91
CA THR A 67 -0.05 10.00 -6.20
C THR A 67 0.53 11.27 -6.81
N SER A 68 0.51 12.37 -6.05
CA SER A 68 1.09 13.66 -6.45
C SER A 68 1.53 14.44 -5.21
N GLY A 69 2.54 15.30 -5.39
CA GLY A 69 3.13 16.10 -4.32
C GLY A 69 4.43 15.51 -3.75
N PRO A 70 5.02 16.15 -2.73
CA PRO A 70 6.35 15.78 -2.20
C PRO A 70 6.37 14.43 -1.47
N THR A 71 5.21 13.90 -1.11
CA THR A 71 5.04 12.57 -0.50
C THR A 71 4.29 11.62 -1.43
N ALA A 72 4.35 11.86 -2.74
CA ALA A 72 3.70 11.03 -3.73
C ALA A 72 4.30 9.63 -3.74
N PHE A 73 3.44 8.64 -3.76
CA PHE A 73 3.78 7.26 -4.03
C PHE A 73 3.80 7.06 -5.55
N GLU A 74 4.95 7.40 -6.14
CA GLU A 74 5.12 7.47 -7.59
C GLU A 74 5.18 6.08 -8.26
N ALA A 75 5.57 5.05 -7.52
CA ALA A 75 5.74 3.70 -8.05
C ALA A 75 5.16 2.63 -7.10
N PRO A 76 4.40 1.64 -7.63
CA PRO A 76 4.03 0.46 -6.86
C PRO A 76 5.26 -0.25 -6.27
N LEU A 77 5.11 -0.79 -5.05
CA LEU A 77 6.14 -1.55 -4.37
C LEU A 77 5.75 -3.03 -4.33
N ILE A 78 6.67 -3.92 -4.70
CA ILE A 78 6.50 -5.35 -4.46
C ILE A 78 7.28 -5.70 -3.20
N LEU A 79 6.63 -6.41 -2.29
CA LEU A 79 7.20 -6.77 -1.00
C LEU A 79 6.53 -8.02 -0.40
N PRO A 80 7.22 -8.79 0.46
CA PRO A 80 6.61 -9.85 1.25
C PRO A 80 5.60 -9.29 2.26
N ARG A 81 4.55 -10.06 2.56
CA ARG A 81 3.62 -9.70 3.65
C ARG A 81 4.35 -9.59 4.99
N GLY A 82 3.99 -8.58 5.77
CA GLY A 82 4.49 -8.39 7.14
C GLY A 82 5.87 -7.75 7.25
N ILE A 83 6.48 -7.29 6.15
CA ILE A 83 7.77 -6.60 6.20
C ILE A 83 7.69 -5.16 6.73
N VAL A 84 6.51 -4.55 6.59
CA VAL A 84 6.22 -3.21 7.11
C VAL A 84 5.86 -3.37 8.58
N ALA A 85 6.66 -2.75 9.45
CA ALA A 85 6.47 -2.81 10.89
C ALA A 85 6.14 -1.42 11.43
N TRP A 86 5.22 -1.39 12.39
CA TRP A 86 4.96 -0.23 13.22
C TRP A 86 5.78 -0.38 14.49
N LEU A 87 6.70 0.53 14.69
CA LEU A 87 7.51 0.62 15.90
C LEU A 87 6.76 1.52 16.88
N TYR A 88 6.36 0.91 18.00
CA TYR A 88 5.86 1.62 19.16
C TYR A 88 7.02 1.75 20.14
N ASP A 89 7.18 2.94 20.71
CA ASP A 89 8.12 3.12 21.80
C ASP A 89 7.52 2.47 23.05
N ASP A 90 8.19 1.46 23.59
CA ASP A 90 7.82 0.85 24.88
C ASP A 90 8.52 1.63 25.99
N GLU A 91 8.21 2.91 26.08
CA GLU A 91 8.51 3.67 27.27
C GLU A 91 7.20 4.02 27.94
N SER A 92 7.15 3.65 29.21
CA SER A 92 6.22 4.03 30.28
C SER A 92 5.84 5.52 30.41
N ALA A 93 6.05 6.34 29.37
CA ALA A 93 5.67 7.74 29.24
C ALA A 93 4.33 7.88 28.50
N GLN A 94 3.27 7.47 29.20
CA GLN A 94 1.97 8.15 29.27
C GLN A 94 1.35 8.67 27.95
N SER A 95 0.59 7.81 27.27
CA SER A 95 -0.62 8.26 26.57
C SER A 95 -1.60 8.83 27.60
N ASN A 96 -1.45 10.10 27.95
CA ASN A 96 -2.40 10.79 28.83
C ASN A 96 -3.67 11.06 28.03
N LEU A 97 -4.73 10.31 28.36
CA LEU A 97 -6.06 10.60 27.87
C LEU A 97 -6.65 11.71 28.74
N GLU A 98 -6.60 12.95 28.25
CA GLU A 98 -7.14 14.10 28.95
C GLU A 98 -8.55 14.42 28.45
N PHE A 99 -9.44 14.75 29.38
CA PHE A 99 -10.80 15.17 29.08
C PHE A 99 -10.95 16.65 29.42
N ASP A 100 -11.26 17.45 28.40
CA ASP A 100 -11.53 18.87 28.56
C ASP A 100 -13.02 19.16 28.30
N TYR A 101 -13.62 19.96 29.19
CA TYR A 101 -15.01 20.38 29.08
C TYR A 101 -15.12 21.91 29.15
N ASN A 102 -15.33 22.52 27.98
CA ASN A 102 -15.61 23.95 27.90
C ASN A 102 -17.09 24.22 28.18
N LYS A 103 -17.39 24.58 29.43
CA LYS A 103 -18.75 24.94 29.89
C LYS A 103 -19.40 26.09 29.13
N ARG A 104 -18.61 27.02 28.57
CA ARG A 104 -19.12 28.23 27.92
C ARG A 104 -19.62 27.95 26.51
N GLU A 105 -18.89 27.11 25.78
CA GLU A 105 -19.23 26.69 24.41
C GLU A 105 -20.05 25.39 24.39
N ARG A 106 -20.12 24.69 25.53
CA ARG A 106 -20.73 23.35 25.71
C ARG A 106 -20.03 22.27 24.89
N ASP A 107 -18.72 22.40 24.77
CA ASP A 107 -17.88 21.48 23.99
C ASP A 107 -17.12 20.53 24.91
N LEU A 108 -17.00 19.29 24.44
CA LEU A 108 -16.34 18.18 25.11
C LEU A 108 -15.22 17.69 24.18
N ALA A 109 -13.99 17.68 24.67
CA ALA A 109 -12.84 17.21 23.94
C ALA A 109 -12.12 16.10 24.72
N TRP A 110 -11.62 15.12 23.98
CA TRP A 110 -10.72 14.10 24.48
C TRP A 110 -9.42 14.26 23.71
N VAL A 111 -8.31 14.42 24.44
CA VAL A 111 -6.98 14.61 23.87
C VAL A 111 -6.12 13.41 24.23
N MET A 112 -5.36 12.92 23.26
CA MET A 112 -4.52 11.75 23.40
C MET A 112 -3.31 11.88 22.50
N ASP A 113 -2.14 11.60 23.07
CA ASP A 113 -0.86 11.63 22.38
C ASP A 113 -0.34 10.22 22.11
N PHE A 114 0.19 10.02 20.90
CA PHE A 114 0.83 8.78 20.47
C PHE A 114 2.14 9.07 19.76
N GLN A 115 3.15 8.27 20.05
CA GLN A 115 4.39 8.23 19.30
C GLN A 115 4.45 6.92 18.51
N ILE A 116 4.55 7.05 17.17
CA ILE A 116 4.56 5.91 16.26
C ILE A 116 5.65 6.15 15.22
N GLY A 117 6.50 5.14 15.01
CA GLY A 117 7.43 5.07 13.88
C GLY A 117 7.00 4.00 12.88
N MET A 118 7.22 4.24 11.59
CA MET A 118 7.07 3.22 10.55
C MET A 118 8.46 2.86 10.03
N ASP A 119 8.77 1.57 9.95
CA ASP A 119 10.01 1.10 9.35
C ASP A 119 9.82 -0.20 8.57
N VAL A 120 10.80 -0.53 7.74
CA VAL A 120 10.83 -1.75 6.94
C VAL A 120 11.91 -2.67 7.49
N ALA A 121 11.50 -3.84 7.98
CA ALA A 121 12.39 -4.77 8.68
C ALA A 121 13.59 -5.22 7.85
N MET A 122 13.42 -5.38 6.53
CA MET A 122 14.49 -5.81 5.61
C MET A 122 14.40 -5.07 4.27
N PRO A 123 15.10 -3.94 4.10
CA PRO A 123 15.04 -3.15 2.87
C PRO A 123 15.47 -3.91 1.59
N SER A 124 16.25 -4.98 1.73
CA SER A 124 16.67 -5.84 0.61
C SER A 124 15.54 -6.62 -0.05
N LEU A 125 14.36 -6.71 0.59
CA LEU A 125 13.17 -7.39 0.09
C LEU A 125 12.10 -6.42 -0.42
N LEU A 126 12.48 -5.16 -0.66
CA LEU A 126 11.65 -4.16 -1.33
C LEU A 126 12.08 -4.03 -2.79
N TRP A 127 11.14 -4.19 -3.70
CA TRP A 127 11.35 -3.89 -5.11
C TRP A 127 10.47 -2.71 -5.49
N SER A 128 11.10 -1.54 -5.59
CA SER A 128 10.48 -0.32 -6.09
C SER A 128 10.84 -0.11 -7.56
N GLY A 129 9.87 0.36 -8.33
CA GLY A 129 10.14 0.77 -9.69
C GLY A 129 10.82 2.14 -9.72
N GLN A 130 11.99 2.28 -10.37
CA GLN A 130 12.47 3.62 -10.74
C GLN A 130 11.43 4.31 -11.64
N ALA A 131 11.17 5.60 -11.35
CA ALA A 131 10.45 6.53 -12.22
C ALA A 131 11.28 6.85 -13.46
#